data_AF-A0A3L7XV25-F1
#
_entry.id   AF-A0A3L7XV25-F1
#
_cell.length_a   1.000
_cell.length_b   1.000
_cell.length_c   1.000
_cell.angle_alpha   90.00
_cell.angle_beta   90.00
_cell.angle_gamma   90.00
#
_symmetry.space_group_name_H-M   'P 1'
#
loop_
_entity.id
_entity.type
_entity.pdbx_description
1 polymer ?
#
loop_
_entity_poly.entity_id
_entity_poly.type
_entity_poly.pdbx_seq_one_letter_code
_entity_poly.pdbx_strand_id
1 'polypeptide(L)' 'MKFGPLELTIILVIVLVLFGVGRIGKMGGELGRGISEFRKGLKAGDGTDATSENSDKKA' A
#
# COMPACT_ATOMS: atom_id res chain seq x y z
N MET A 1 29.81 -1.76 -0.69
CA MET A 1 29.11 -2.99 -0.25
C MET A 1 27.65 -2.79 -0.59
N LYS A 2 27.13 -3.53 -1.59
CA LYS A 2 25.75 -3.35 -2.06
C LYS A 2 24.89 -4.28 -1.22
N PHE A 3 24.04 -3.73 -0.35
CA PHE A 3 23.01 -4.51 0.31
C PHE A 3 22.17 -5.19 -0.78
N GLY A 4 22.25 -6.51 -0.82
CA GLY A 4 21.53 -7.31 -1.78
C GLY A 4 20.04 -7.38 -1.44
N PRO A 5 19.20 -7.77 -2.40
CA PRO A 5 17.80 -8.09 -2.13
C PRO A 5 17.61 -9.08 -0.98
N LEU A 6 18.60 -9.95 -0.75
CA LEU A 6 18.60 -10.96 0.31
C LEU A 6 18.77 -10.34 1.70
N GLU A 7 19.71 -9.41 1.91
CA GLU A 7 19.85 -8.71 3.20
C GLU A 7 18.62 -7.87 3.54
N LEU A 8 18.06 -7.14 2.55
CA LEU A 8 16.82 -6.39 2.75
C LEU A 8 15.65 -7.29 3.13
N THR A 9 15.56 -8.49 2.54
CA THR A 9 14.52 -9.46 2.88
C THR A 9 14.65 -9.95 4.31
N ILE A 10 15.86 -10.26 4.78
CA ILE A 10 16.10 -10.68 6.17
C ILE A 10 15.70 -9.58 7.15
N ILE A 11 16.10 -8.33 6.88
CA ILE A 11 15.73 -7.18 7.73
C ILE A 11 14.20 -7.01 7.77
N LEU A 12 13.53 -7.14 6.62
CA LEU A 12 12.07 -7.05 6.52
C LEU A 12 11.39 -8.12 7.38
N VAL A 13 11.89 -9.36 7.38
CA VAL A 13 11.35 -10.44 8.22
C VAL A 13 11.51 -10.10 9.70
N ILE A 14 12.67 -9.59 10.12
CA ILE A 14 12.91 -9.20 11.53
C ILE A 14 11.91 -8.11 11.95
N VAL A 15 11.73 -7.08 11.13
CA VAL A 15 10.76 -6.01 11.41
C VAL A 15 9.34 -6.57 11.50
N LEU A 16 8.94 -7.48 10.60
CA LEU A 16 7.63 -8.11 10.64
C LEU A 16 7.40 -8.95 11.89
N VAL A 17 8.43 -9.61 12.42
CA VAL A 17 8.35 -10.37 13.68
C VAL A 17 8.24 -9.43 14.89
N LEU A 18 9.03 -8.37 14.94
CA LEU A 18 9.03 -7.43 16.08
C LEU A 18 7.72 -6.63 16.18
N PHE A 19 7.22 -6.15 15.04
CA PHE A 19 6.02 -5.33 15.01
C PHE A 19 4.74 -6.16 14.81
N GLY A 20 4.86 -7.37 14.28
CA GLY A 20 3.76 -8.26 13.94
C GLY A 20 3.06 -7.90 12.63
N VAL A 21 2.72 -8.91 11.83
CA VAL A 21 2.02 -8.75 10.54
C VAL A 21 0.66 -8.05 10.67
N GLY A 22 -0.04 -8.26 11.80
CA GLY A 22 -1.36 -7.65 12.05
C GLY A 22 -1.28 -6.15 12.34
N ARG A 23 -0.20 -5.67 12.97
CA ARG A 23 -0.04 -4.24 13.29
C ARG A 23 0.38 -3.46 12.04
N ILE A 24 1.34 -4.00 11.27
CA ILE A 24 1.74 -3.44 9.96
C ILE A 24 0.55 -3.40 9.01
N GLY A 25 -0.24 -4.47 8.92
CA GLY A 25 -1.38 -4.54 8.00
C GLY A 25 -2.48 -3.53 8.32
N LYS A 26 -2.80 -3.33 9.60
CA LYS A 26 -3.79 -2.32 10.03
C LYS A 26 -3.33 -0.90 9.68
N MET A 27 -2.09 -0.55 10.04
CA MET A 27 -1.52 0.76 9.76
C MET A 27 -1.38 1.00 8.24
N GLY A 28 -0.91 0.01 7.50
CA GLY A 28 -0.81 0.07 6.04
C GLY A 28 -2.17 0.19 5.35
N GLY A 29 -3.22 -0.42 5.88
CA GLY A 29 -4.59 -0.31 5.38
C GLY A 29 -5.15 1.11 5.51
N GLU A 30 -4.94 1.76 6.66
CA GLU A 30 -5.35 3.15 6.91
C GLU A 30 -4.55 4.13 6.05
N LEU A 31 -3.23 3.97 5.98
CA LEU A 31 -2.35 4.77 5.13
C LEU A 31 -2.66 4.57 3.64
N GLY A 32 -2.93 3.34 3.21
CA GLY A 32 -3.24 3.01 1.82
C GLY A 32 -4.55 3.65 1.35
N ARG A 33 -5.56 3.73 2.22
CA ARG A 33 -6.81 4.46 1.93
C ARG A 33 -6.55 5.95 1.74
N GLY A 34 -5.80 6.57 2.66
CA GLY A 34 -5.42 7.98 2.55
C GLY A 34 -4.61 8.29 1.28
N ILE A 35 -3.64 7.44 0.95
CA ILE A 35 -2.86 7.56 -0.29
C ILE A 35 -3.73 7.36 -1.54
N SER A 36 -4.71 6.43 -1.49
CA SER A 36 -5.65 6.20 -2.60
C SER A 36 -6.52 7.41 -2.87
N GLU A 37 -7.09 8.01 -1.83
CA GLU A 37 -7.91 9.23 -1.93
C GLU A 37 -7.07 10.43 -2.36
N PHE A 38 -5.85 10.57 -1.83
CA PHE A 38 -4.91 11.60 -2.26
C PHE A 38 -4.58 11.46 -3.76
N ARG A 39 -4.31 10.24 -4.23
CA ARG A 39 -4.05 9.97 -5.64
C ARG A 39 -5.28 10.25 -6.52
N LYS A 40 -6.50 9.93 -6.04
CA LYS A 40 -7.75 10.26 -6.73
C LYS A 40 -7.95 11.78 -6.83
N GLY A 41 -7.71 12.52 -5.75
CA GLY A 41 -7.81 13.97 -5.72
C GLY A 41 -6.83 14.66 -6.66
N LEU A 42 -5.56 14.19 -6.69
CA LEU A 42 -4.57 14.69 -7.65
C LEU A 42 -4.99 14.41 -9.10
N LYS A 43 -5.52 13.22 -9.38
CA LYS A 43 -5.94 12.83 -10.74
C LYS A 43 -7.21 13.55 -11.20
N ALA A 44 -8.09 13.92 -10.27
CA ALA A 44 -9.28 14.74 -10.55
C ALA A 44 -8.93 16.21 -10.84
N GLY A 45 -7.83 16.73 -10.29
CA GLY A 45 -7.32 18.08 -10.58
C GLY A 45 -6.75 18.25 -11.99
N ASP A 46 -6.26 17.17 -12.60
CA ASP A 46 -5.64 17.15 -13.95
C ASP A 46 -6.65 16.87 -15.09
N GLY A 47 -7.96 16.96 -14.84
CA GLY A 47 -8.99 16.98 -15.89
C GLY A 47 -9.13 15.72 -16.75
N THR A 48 -8.51 14.60 -16.36
CA THR A 48 -8.68 13.30 -17.02
C THR A 48 -9.41 12.34 -16.10
N ASP A 49 -10.71 12.23 -16.34
CA ASP A 49 -11.60 11.21 -15.79
C ASP A 49 -10.91 9.85 -15.75
N ALA A 50 -10.84 9.28 -14.54
CA ALA A 50 -10.65 7.85 -14.38
C ALA A 50 -11.77 7.34 -13.47
N THR A 51 -12.93 7.14 -14.07
CA THR A 51 -13.79 6.02 -13.71
C THR A 51 -12.91 4.77 -13.72
N SER A 52 -12.68 4.23 -12.53
CA SER A 52 -12.30 2.84 -12.35
C SER A 52 -13.31 2.28 -11.36
N GLU A 53 -14.53 2.11 -11.87
CA GLU A 53 -15.32 0.95 -11.49
C GLU A 53 -14.48 -0.28 -11.86
N ASN A 54 -14.13 -1.08 -10.86
CA ASN A 54 -13.95 -2.50 -11.08
C ASN A 54 -14.64 -3.25 -9.95
N SER A 55 -15.82 -3.75 -10.31
CA SER A 55 -16.42 -4.99 -9.83
C SER A 55 -16.87 -5.03 -8.37
N ASP A 56 -18.12 -4.59 -8.18
CA ASP A 56 -19.12 -5.52 -7.66
C ASP A 56 -19.04 -6.85 -8.43
N LYS A 57 -18.54 -7.90 -7.79
CA LYS A 57 -18.97 -9.27 -8.09
C LYS A 57 -19.60 -9.86 -6.84
N LYS A 58 -20.86 -9.51 -6.65
CA LYS A 58 -21.88 -10.25 -5.92
C LYS A 58 -22.01 -11.67 -6.50
N ALA A 59 -21.78 -12.70 -5.68
CA ALA A 59 -22.44 -14.02 -5.70
C ALA A 59 -21.93 -14.87 -4.53
#